data_AF-A0A356F3Q4-F1
#
_entry.id   AF-A0A356F3Q4-F1
#
_cell.length_a   1.000
_cell.length_b   1.000
_cell.length_c   1.000
_cell.angle_alpha   90.00
_cell.angle_beta   90.00
_cell.angle_gamma   90.00
#
_symmetry.space_group_name_H-M   'P 1'
#
loop_
_entity.id
_entity.type
_entity.pdbx_description
1 polymer ?
#
loop_
_entity_poly.entity_id
_entity_poly.type
_entity_poly.pdbx_seq_one_letter_code
_entity_poly.pdbx_strand_id
1 'polypeptide(L)' 'MRDLANLENRLKNIIVADKKENPEKIERLLKSEIMNVLKNYFDITSEDVSLSILINDDGKYDLQINAISSFLKIAHTF' A
#
# COMPACT_ATOMS: atom_id res chain seq x y z
N MET A 1 -28.48 20.00 -14.08
CA MET A 1 -27.39 19.04 -14.37
C MET A 1 -26.02 19.53 -13.91
N ARG A 2 -25.64 20.80 -14.11
CA ARG A 2 -24.33 21.36 -13.67
C ARG A 2 -24.10 21.31 -12.15
N ASP A 3 -25.14 21.50 -11.34
CA ASP A 3 -25.01 21.56 -9.87
C ASP A 3 -24.83 20.19 -9.20
N LEU A 4 -25.38 19.12 -9.78
CA LEU A 4 -25.25 17.74 -9.28
C LEU A 4 -23.82 17.22 -9.48
N ALA A 5 -23.24 17.43 -10.66
CA ALA A 5 -21.85 17.07 -10.93
C ALA A 5 -20.85 17.82 -10.03
N ASN A 6 -21.17 19.05 -9.66
CA ASN A 6 -20.34 19.85 -8.76
C ASN A 6 -20.46 19.35 -7.30
N LEU A 7 -21.66 18.93 -6.88
CA LEU A 7 -21.88 18.31 -5.57
C LEU A 7 -21.16 16.96 -5.44
N GLU A 8 -21.26 16.10 -6.46
CA GLU A 8 -20.56 14.80 -6.49
C GLU A 8 -19.04 14.97 -6.39
N ASN A 9 -18.46 15.89 -7.16
CA ASN A 9 -17.03 16.17 -7.09
C ASN A 9 -16.59 16.68 -5.71
N ARG A 10 -17.41 17.52 -5.06
CA ARG A 10 -17.11 18.01 -3.71
C ARG A 10 -17.17 16.90 -2.66
N LEU A 11 -18.19 16.03 -2.72
CA LEU A 11 -18.30 14.87 -1.84
C LEU A 11 -17.12 13.92 -2.01
N LYS A 12 -16.75 13.65 -3.27
CA LYS A 12 -15.60 12.82 -3.61
C LYS A 12 -14.30 13.37 -3.02
N ASN A 13 -14.06 14.67 -3.14
CA ASN A 13 -12.88 15.32 -2.57
C ASN A 13 -12.84 15.26 -1.05
N ILE A 14 -13.99 15.42 -0.38
CA ILE A 14 -14.08 15.28 1.09
C ILE A 14 -13.75 13.85 1.52
N ILE A 15 -14.30 12.85 0.83
CA ILE A 15 -14.05 11.43 1.13
C ILE A 15 -12.57 11.07 0.94
N VAL A 16 -11.94 11.56 -0.14
CA VAL A 16 -10.51 11.32 -0.38
C VAL A 16 -9.63 12.02 0.66
N ALA A 17 -9.99 13.25 1.06
CA ALA A 17 -9.26 13.99 2.08
C ALA A 17 -9.36 13.32 3.47
N ASP A 18 -10.55 12.84 3.84
CA ASP A 18 -10.79 12.13 5.11
C ASP A 18 -10.02 10.81 5.18
N LYS A 19 -10.03 10.03 4.08
CA LYS A 19 -9.30 8.75 3.99
C LYS A 19 -7.78 8.92 4.02
N LYS A 20 -7.26 10.10 3.65
CA LYS A 20 -5.83 10.43 3.74
C LYS A 20 -5.36 10.62 5.17
N GLU A 21 -6.27 10.81 6.15
CA GLU A 21 -5.91 10.83 7.56
C GLU A 21 -5.53 9.42 8.05
N ASN A 22 -4.28 9.10 7.73
CA ASN A 22 -3.33 8.26 8.44
C ASN A 22 -3.34 6.73 8.23
N PRO A 23 -2.85 6.28 7.06
CA PRO A 23 -2.47 4.89 6.84
C PRO A 23 -1.11 4.49 7.44
N GLU A 24 -0.28 5.39 7.98
CA GLU A 24 1.12 5.08 8.34
C GLU A 24 1.27 3.91 9.34
N LYS A 25 0.36 3.81 10.32
CA LYS A 25 0.37 2.70 11.29
C LYS A 25 0.07 1.36 10.60
N ILE A 26 -0.88 1.37 9.68
CA ILE A 26 -1.27 0.19 8.90
C ILE A 26 -0.12 -0.17 7.94
N GLU A 27 0.49 0.82 7.30
CA GLU A 27 1.64 0.63 6.42
C GLU A 27 2.82 -0.03 7.14
N ARG A 28 3.17 0.45 8.34
CA ARG A 28 4.26 -0.15 9.14
C ARG A 28 3.95 -1.59 9.53
N LEU A 29 2.73 -1.86 9.97
CA LEU A 29 2.30 -3.20 10.38
C LEU A 29 2.33 -4.16 9.18
N LEU A 30 1.72 -3.78 8.06
CA LEU A 30 1.73 -4.57 6.84
C LEU A 30 3.15 -4.77 6.29
N LYS A 31 3.99 -3.74 6.35
CA LYS A 31 5.40 -3.84 5.91
C LYS A 31 6.14 -4.89 6.72
N SER A 32 5.92 -4.96 8.03
CA SER A 32 6.53 -5.98 8.91
C SER A 32 6.09 -7.39 8.55
N GLU A 33 4.79 -7.62 8.35
CA GLU A 33 4.25 -8.94 8.00
C GLU A 33 4.72 -9.41 6.62
N ILE A 34 4.65 -8.54 5.62
CA ILE A 34 5.14 -8.84 4.27
C ILE A 34 6.64 -9.13 4.29
N MET A 35 7.41 -8.37 5.07
CA MET A 35 8.83 -8.61 5.25
C MET A 35 9.12 -9.99 5.84
N ASN A 36 8.37 -10.40 6.86
CA ASN A 36 8.53 -11.72 7.46
C ASN A 36 8.28 -12.85 6.46
N VAL A 37 7.30 -12.68 5.57
CA VAL A 37 7.05 -13.66 4.50
C VAL A 37 8.16 -13.64 3.47
N LEU A 38 8.52 -12.47 2.95
CA LEU A 38 9.49 -12.32 1.87
C LEU A 38 10.90 -12.74 2.27
N LYS A 39 11.33 -12.50 3.52
CA LYS A 39 12.64 -12.93 4.03
C LYS A 39 12.87 -14.44 3.97
N ASN A 40 11.81 -15.25 3.92
CA ASN A 40 11.92 -16.69 3.77
C ASN A 40 12.37 -17.09 2.36
N TYR A 41 12.05 -16.27 1.36
CA TYR A 41 12.28 -16.57 -0.06
C TYR A 41 13.34 -15.68 -0.70
N PHE A 42 13.62 -14.53 -0.11
CA PHE A 42 14.55 -13.54 -0.64
C PHE A 42 15.57 -13.16 0.42
N ASP A 43 16.77 -12.80 -0.02
CA ASP A 43 17.72 -12.11 0.85
C ASP A 43 17.48 -10.61 0.73
N ILE A 44 16.72 -10.06 1.69
CA ILE A 44 16.26 -8.66 1.70
C ILE A 44 16.23 -8.08 3.11
N THR A 45 16.39 -6.77 3.16
CA THR A 45 16.28 -5.95 4.37
C THR A 45 15.04 -5.05 4.31
N SER A 46 14.80 -4.29 5.38
CA SER A 46 13.72 -3.31 5.45
C SER A 46 13.83 -2.22 4.39
N GLU A 47 15.04 -1.92 3.93
CA GLU A 47 15.33 -0.86 2.95
C GLU A 47 14.96 -1.29 1.53
N ASP A 48 15.00 -2.59 1.26
CA ASP A 48 14.73 -3.21 -0.04
C ASP A 48 13.23 -3.37 -0.35
N VAL A 49 12.37 -3.07 0.63
CA VAL A 49 10.91 -3.14 0.50
C VAL A 49 10.28 -1.80 0.79
N SER A 50 9.56 -1.29 -0.20
CA SER A 50 8.66 -0.15 -0.05
C SER A 50 7.22 -0.63 -0.04
N LEU A 51 6.43 -0.04 0.86
CA LEU A 51 5.00 -0.24 0.94
C LEU A 51 4.36 1.13 1.08
N SER A 52 3.34 1.38 0.26
CA SER A 52 2.54 2.60 0.33
C SER A 52 1.07 2.27 0.11
N ILE A 53 0.20 2.87 0.90
CA ILE A 53 -1.24 2.83 0.71
C ILE A 53 -1.65 4.15 0.07
N LEU A 54 -2.03 4.07 -1.19
CA LEU A 54 -2.52 5.20 -1.96
C LEU A 54 -4.04 5.17 -1.96
N ILE A 55 -4.66 6.33 -2.19
CA ILE A 55 -6.10 6.42 -2.44
C ILE A 55 -6.24 6.82 -3.89
N ASN A 56 -6.89 5.97 -4.68
CA ASN A 56 -7.12 6.26 -6.09
C ASN A 56 -8.24 7.28 -6.28
N ASP A 57 -8.40 7.67 -7.55
CA ASP A 57 -9.42 8.64 -7.93
C ASP A 57 -10.83 8.16 -7.58
N ASP A 58 -11.11 6.88 -7.36
CA ASP A 58 -12.42 6.41 -6.91
C ASP A 58 -12.61 6.42 -5.38
N GLY A 59 -11.61 6.93 -4.64
CA GLY A 59 -11.61 6.92 -3.19
C GLY A 59 -11.40 5.53 -2.58
N LYS A 60 -10.86 4.57 -3.35
CA LYS A 60 -10.49 3.24 -2.86
C LYS A 60 -9.02 3.21 -2.45
N TYR A 61 -8.68 2.32 -1.52
CA TYR A 61 -7.30 2.11 -1.11
C TYR A 61 -6.59 1.17 -2.09
N ASP A 62 -5.46 1.62 -2.62
CA ASP A 62 -4.55 0.84 -3.44
C ASP A 62 -3.28 0.57 -2.62
N LEU A 63 -3.05 -0.72 -2.33
CA LEU A 63 -1.85 -1.18 -1.65
C LEU A 63 -0.77 -1.47 -2.70
N GLN A 64 0.30 -0.68 -2.67
CA GLN A 64 1.46 -0.89 -3.53
C GLN A 64 2.63 -1.43 -2.72
N ILE A 65 3.17 -2.57 -3.15
CA ILE A 65 4.31 -3.24 -2.53
C ILE A 65 5.38 -3.41 -3.61
N ASN A 66 6.57 -2.85 -3.38
CA ASN A 66 7.72 -3.10 -4.23
C ASN A 66 8.84 -3.69 -3.38
N ALA A 67 9.34 -4.84 -3.79
CA ALA A 67 10.47 -5.52 -3.16
C ALA A 67 11.51 -5.82 -4.24
N ILE A 68 12.77 -5.47 -3.99
CA ILE A 68 13.88 -5.71 -4.91
C ILE A 68 14.87 -6.63 -4.20
N SER A 69 15.31 -7.70 -4.86
CA SER A 69 16.34 -8.58 -4.33
C SER A 69 17.23 -9.10 -5.45
N SER A 70 18.52 -9.25 -5.15
CA SER A 70 19.49 -9.87 -6.05
C SER A 70 19.48 -11.39 -5.96
N PHE A 71 18.90 -11.97 -4.89
CA PHE A 71 19.01 -13.40 -4.61
C PHE A 71 17.68 -14.01 -4.13
N LEU A 72 17.28 -15.09 -4.81
CA LEU A 72 16.22 -15.99 -4.37
C LEU A 72 16.83 -17.10 -3.51
N LYS A 73 16.29 -17.31 -2.33
CA LYS A 73 16.59 -18.47 -1.49
C LYS A 73 15.93 -19.69 -2.10
N ILE A 74 16.72 -20.73 -2.35
CA ILE A 74 16.19 -22.02 -2.76
C ILE A 74 15.36 -22.54 -1.58
N ALA A 75 14.04 -22.57 -1.74
CA ALA A 75 13.15 -23.12 -0.73
C ALA A 75 13.41 -24.63 -0.65
N HIS A 76 14.11 -25.07 0.39
CA HIS A 76 14.11 -26.48 0.75
C HIS A 76 12.70 -26.81 1.27
N THR A 77 11.95 -27.58 0.50
CA THR A 77 10.66 -28.13 0.91
C THR A 77 10.90 -28.96 2.18
N PHE A 78 10.21 -28.60 3.27
CA PHE A 78 10.18 -29.38 4.50
C PHE A 78 9.42 -30.69 4.29
#